data_AF-A0A1I8JBZ8-F1
#
_entry.id   AF-A0A1I8JBZ8-F1
#
_cell.length_a   1.000
_cell.length_b   1.000
_cell.length_c   1.000
_cell.angle_alpha   90.00
_cell.angle_beta   90.00
_cell.angle_gamma   90.00
#
_symmetry.space_group_name_H-M   'P 1'
#
loop_
_entity.id
_entity.type
_entity.pdbx_description
1 polymer ?
#
loop_
_entity_poly.entity_id
_entity_poly.type
_entity_poly.pdbx_seq_one_letter_code
_entity_poly.pdbx_strand_id
1 'polypeptide(L)'
;SRSAKRPPFISPKSQLLIAGALISVQLACTFIWLVLSHPGTRIHHPQRLESILRCKIDDKSFLVSLFYNMILIMVCTYYAIKTRRIPENFNESKFIGFTMYTTCIIWLAFVPLFFGTHSSFEVQITTLCVSISLSASVALACLFTPKIYIIFFQPEKNVRKLTMNSNHYKKQASSSAGSYANHS
;
A
#
# COMPACT_ATOMS: atom_id res chain seq x y z
N SER A 1 -13.15 34.20 11.27
CA SER A 1 -12.70 32.80 11.26
C SER A 1 -12.38 32.38 9.82
N ARG A 2 -11.10 32.34 9.42
CA ARG A 2 -10.72 31.86 8.09
C ARG A 2 -11.04 30.36 8.01
N SER A 3 -12.10 30.02 7.29
CA SER A 3 -12.39 28.64 6.89
C SER A 3 -11.21 28.12 6.08
N ALA A 4 -10.43 27.22 6.68
CA ALA A 4 -9.34 26.54 5.99
C ALA A 4 -9.96 25.69 4.87
N LYS A 5 -9.99 26.24 3.66
CA LYS A 5 -10.43 25.55 2.45
C LYS A 5 -9.59 24.27 2.34
N ARG A 6 -10.21 23.09 2.54
CA ARG A 6 -9.51 21.80 2.48
C ARG A 6 -8.83 21.69 1.12
N PRO A 7 -7.50 21.44 1.05
CA PRO A 7 -6.80 21.27 -0.21
C PRO A 7 -7.48 20.18 -1.05
N PRO A 8 -7.73 20.40 -2.35
CA PRO A 8 -8.54 19.50 -3.18
C PRO A 8 -7.90 18.10 -3.37
N PHE A 9 -6.62 17.94 -3.04
CA PHE A 9 -5.83 16.72 -3.21
C PHE A 9 -5.83 15.76 -2.00
N ILE A 10 -6.64 16.03 -0.97
CA ILE A 10 -6.67 15.24 0.28
C ILE A 10 -7.97 14.40 0.40
N SER A 11 -8.90 14.54 -0.54
CA SER A 11 -10.13 13.74 -0.52
C SER A 11 -9.80 12.23 -0.66
N PRO A 12 -10.43 11.34 0.13
CA PRO A 12 -10.28 9.88 -0.02
C PRO A 12 -10.54 9.40 -1.46
N LYS A 13 -11.45 10.08 -2.17
CA LYS A 13 -11.71 9.82 -3.59
C LYS A 13 -10.49 10.14 -4.47
N SER A 14 -9.81 11.25 -4.20
CA SER A 14 -8.58 11.63 -4.92
C SER A 14 -7.44 10.65 -4.63
N GLN A 15 -7.30 10.17 -3.39
CA GLN A 15 -6.29 9.17 -3.04
C GLN A 15 -6.52 7.83 -3.76
N LEU A 16 -7.78 7.38 -3.82
CA LEU A 16 -8.16 6.17 -4.55
C LEU A 16 -7.92 6.32 -6.06
N LEU A 17 -8.28 7.47 -6.64
CA LEU A 17 -8.06 7.73 -8.07
C LEU A 17 -6.56 7.75 -8.41
N ILE A 18 -5.73 8.40 -7.59
CA ILE A 18 -4.28 8.44 -7.81
C ILE A 18 -3.67 7.03 -7.69
N ALA A 19 -4.03 6.28 -6.65
CA ALA A 19 -3.54 4.91 -6.46
C ALA A 19 -3.99 3.99 -7.61
N GLY A 20 -5.27 4.07 -8.01
CA GLY A 20 -5.82 3.31 -9.13
C GLY A 20 -5.14 3.65 -10.45
N ALA A 21 -4.87 4.93 -10.71
CA ALA A 21 -4.13 5.35 -11.89
C ALA A 21 -2.71 4.75 -11.92
N LEU A 22 -1.96 4.83 -10.82
CA LEU A 22 -0.62 4.25 -10.72
C LEU A 22 -0.62 2.72 -10.96
N ILE A 23 -1.58 2.01 -10.36
CA ILE A 23 -1.74 0.56 -10.56
C ILE A 23 -2.12 0.24 -12.01
N SER A 24 -3.03 1.02 -12.60
CA SER A 24 -3.47 0.78 -13.99
C SER A 24 -2.35 0.93 -15.00
N VAL A 25 -1.45 1.92 -14.80
CA VAL A 25 -0.26 2.11 -15.64
C VAL A 25 0.67 0.90 -15.51
N GLN A 26 0.93 0.43 -14.29
CA GLN A 26 1.74 -0.76 -14.05
C GLN A 26 1.17 -2.00 -14.75
N LEU A 27 -0.14 -2.22 -14.63
CA LEU A 27 -0.83 -3.35 -15.25
C LEU A 27 -0.78 -3.25 -16.78
N ALA A 28 -1.01 -2.08 -17.34
CA ALA A 28 -0.94 -1.86 -18.79
C ALA A 28 0.47 -2.15 -19.33
N CYS A 29 1.52 -1.63 -18.68
CA CYS A 29 2.90 -1.92 -19.05
C CYS A 29 3.22 -3.42 -18.98
N THR A 30 2.79 -4.10 -17.91
CA THR A 30 2.98 -5.54 -17.73
C THR A 30 2.21 -6.35 -18.78
N PHE A 31 1.01 -5.91 -19.15
CA PHE A 31 0.21 -6.56 -20.18
C PHE A 31 0.86 -6.40 -21.57
N ILE A 32 1.25 -5.18 -21.94
CA ILE A 32 1.98 -4.91 -23.19
C ILE A 32 3.22 -5.78 -23.27
N TRP A 33 3.96 -5.87 -22.16
CA TRP A 33 5.12 -6.73 -22.06
C TRP A 33 4.84 -8.20 -22.35
N LEU A 34 3.79 -8.77 -21.74
CA LEU A 34 3.39 -10.17 -21.96
C LEU A 34 2.94 -10.44 -23.39
N VAL A 35 2.32 -9.45 -24.04
CA VAL A 35 1.92 -9.54 -25.45
C VAL A 35 3.13 -9.52 -26.38
N LEU A 36 4.10 -8.64 -26.12
CA LEU A 36 5.34 -8.57 -26.92
C LEU A 36 6.25 -9.77 -26.66
N SER A 37 6.37 -10.20 -25.40
CA SER A 37 7.16 -11.33 -24.94
C SER A 37 6.24 -12.46 -24.48
N HIS A 38 5.81 -13.28 -25.43
CA HIS A 38 4.91 -14.40 -25.15
C HIS A 38 5.51 -15.32 -24.07
N PRO A 39 4.75 -15.62 -23.00
CA PRO A 39 5.22 -16.53 -21.95
C PRO A 39 5.43 -17.91 -22.55
N GLY A 40 6.60 -18.48 -22.31
CA GLY A 40 6.95 -19.82 -22.75
C GLY A 40 7.94 -20.46 -21.78
N THR A 41 8.23 -21.72 -22.00
CA THR A 41 9.22 -22.48 -21.23
C THR A 41 10.37 -22.90 -22.12
N ARG A 42 11.57 -23.02 -21.54
CA ARG A 42 12.78 -23.51 -22.19
C ARG A 42 13.46 -24.48 -21.24
N ILE A 43 13.85 -25.65 -21.76
CA ILE A 43 14.61 -26.63 -20.99
C ILE A 43 16.07 -26.20 -21.02
N HIS A 44 16.66 -26.05 -19.83
CA HIS A 44 18.07 -25.74 -19.66
C HIS A 44 18.78 -26.99 -19.11
N HIS A 45 19.88 -27.37 -19.74
CA HIS A 45 20.67 -28.53 -19.35
C HIS A 45 22.00 -28.06 -18.73
N PRO A 46 22.05 -27.82 -17.41
CA PRO A 46 23.30 -27.43 -16.75
C PRO A 46 24.32 -28.58 -16.70
N GLN A 47 23.85 -29.84 -16.68
CA GLN A 47 24.66 -31.05 -16.74
C GLN A 47 24.01 -32.10 -17.64
N ARG A 48 24.78 -33.08 -18.13
CA ARG A 48 24.29 -34.12 -19.07
C ARG A 48 23.11 -34.95 -18.55
N LEU A 49 22.94 -35.09 -17.23
CA LEU A 49 21.84 -35.82 -16.60
C LEU A 49 20.76 -34.92 -15.97
N GLU A 50 20.89 -33.60 -16.05
CA GLU A 50 19.94 -32.68 -15.44
C GLU A 50 19.20 -31.84 -16.48
N SER A 51 17.89 -31.72 -16.31
CA SER A 51 17.03 -30.87 -17.13
C SER A 51 16.21 -29.96 -16.22
N ILE A 52 16.50 -28.67 -16.24
CA ILE A 52 15.78 -27.66 -15.47
C ILE A 52 14.81 -26.94 -16.41
N LEU A 53 13.52 -26.98 -16.08
CA LEU A 53 12.51 -26.21 -16.81
C LEU A 53 12.61 -24.74 -16.38
N ARG A 54 13.00 -23.86 -17.30
CA ARG A 54 13.09 -22.42 -17.05
C ARG A 54 12.01 -21.67 -17.82
N CYS A 55 11.56 -20.54 -17.28
CA CYS A 55 10.75 -19.61 -18.06
C CYS A 55 11.60 -18.99 -19.17
N LYS A 56 11.00 -18.82 -20.35
CA LYS A 56 11.60 -18.09 -21.48
C LYS A 56 11.52 -16.59 -21.20
N ILE A 57 12.44 -16.12 -20.37
CA ILE A 57 12.64 -14.71 -20.06
C ILE A 57 13.93 -14.27 -20.75
N ASP A 58 13.86 -13.13 -21.43
CA ASP A 58 15.05 -12.45 -21.95
C ASP A 58 15.67 -11.61 -20.82
N ASP A 59 16.98 -11.73 -20.61
CA ASP A 59 17.65 -11.17 -19.43
C ASP A 59 17.65 -9.62 -19.47
N LYS A 60 17.79 -9.03 -20.67
CA LYS A 60 17.66 -7.57 -20.88
C LYS A 60 16.26 -7.10 -20.53
N SER A 61 15.30 -7.90 -20.98
CA SER A 61 13.90 -7.63 -20.79
C SER A 61 13.55 -7.66 -19.28
N PHE A 62 14.05 -8.65 -18.56
CA PHE A 62 13.90 -8.77 -17.11
C PHE A 62 14.54 -7.59 -16.35
N LEU A 63 15.75 -7.18 -16.73
CA LEU A 63 16.43 -6.00 -16.18
C LEU A 63 15.61 -4.72 -16.31
N VAL A 64 15.06 -4.47 -17.50
CA VAL A 64 14.21 -3.30 -17.77
C VAL A 64 12.95 -3.32 -16.89
N SER A 65 12.32 -4.49 -16.76
CA SER A 65 11.15 -4.65 -15.89
C SER A 65 11.48 -4.42 -14.41
N LEU A 66 12.63 -4.91 -13.93
CA LEU A 66 13.09 -4.67 -12.56
C LEU A 66 13.37 -3.19 -12.29
N PHE A 67 14.05 -2.52 -13.22
CA PHE A 67 14.32 -1.08 -13.11
C PHE A 67 13.03 -0.25 -13.10
N TYR A 68 12.05 -0.62 -13.92
CA TYR A 68 10.74 0.00 -13.93
C TYR A 68 10.01 -0.18 -12.58
N ASN A 69 9.99 -1.39 -12.02
CA ASN A 69 9.41 -1.65 -10.70
C ASN A 69 10.10 -0.82 -9.60
N MET A 70 11.42 -0.69 -9.67
CA MET A 70 12.19 0.17 -8.73
C MET A 70 11.75 1.63 -8.80
N ILE A 71 11.62 2.20 -10.00
CA ILE A 71 11.13 3.58 -10.18
C ILE A 71 9.72 3.71 -9.62
N LEU A 72 8.83 2.74 -9.93
CA LEU A 72 7.46 2.76 -9.43
C LEU A 72 7.42 2.76 -7.90
N ILE A 73 8.21 1.90 -7.25
CA ILE A 73 8.30 1.84 -5.78
C ILE A 73 8.77 3.19 -5.22
N MET A 74 9.77 3.82 -5.84
CA MET A 74 10.26 5.14 -5.42
C MET A 74 9.19 6.24 -5.58
N VAL A 75 8.47 6.26 -6.71
CA VAL A 75 7.37 7.21 -6.95
C VAL A 75 6.22 6.98 -5.96
N CYS A 76 5.79 5.74 -5.77
CA CYS A 76 4.79 5.36 -4.78
C CYS A 76 5.21 5.76 -3.37
N THR A 77 6.48 5.57 -3.03
CA THR A 77 7.06 6.02 -1.75
C THR A 77 7.02 7.52 -1.59
N TYR A 78 7.45 8.25 -2.60
CA TYR A 78 7.42 9.71 -2.60
C TYR A 78 6.00 10.24 -2.38
N TYR A 79 5.02 9.73 -3.14
CA TYR A 79 3.62 10.12 -2.98
C TYR A 79 3.09 9.74 -1.60
N ALA A 80 3.36 8.53 -1.11
CA ALA A 80 2.93 8.08 0.21
C ALA A 80 3.51 8.94 1.36
N ILE A 81 4.77 9.38 1.25
CA ILE A 81 5.38 10.31 2.21
C ILE A 81 4.70 11.68 2.14
N LYS A 82 4.40 12.17 0.93
CA LYS A 82 3.73 13.46 0.73
C LYS A 82 2.33 13.48 1.34
N THR A 83 1.55 12.40 1.21
CA THR A 83 0.21 12.29 1.84
C THR A 83 0.27 12.16 3.37
N ARG A 84 1.38 11.70 3.96
CA ARG A 84 1.55 11.60 5.43
C ARG A 84 1.86 12.92 6.13
N ARG A 85 2.24 13.97 5.40
CA ARG A 85 2.46 15.31 5.97
C ARG A 85 1.18 15.96 6.51
N ILE A 86 0.02 15.30 6.38
CA ILE A 86 -1.26 15.71 6.95
C ILE A 86 -1.47 14.92 8.24
N PRO A 87 -1.29 15.53 9.42
CA PRO A 87 -1.31 14.83 10.70
C PRO A 87 -2.76 14.58 11.14
N GLU A 88 -3.46 13.65 10.51
CA GLU A 88 -4.76 13.18 11.04
C GLU A 88 -4.58 12.15 12.16
N ASN A 89 -3.42 11.47 12.28
CA ASN A 89 -3.16 10.48 13.34
C ASN A 89 -1.64 10.29 13.60
N PHE A 90 -1.07 10.95 14.62
CA PHE A 90 0.39 11.06 14.83
C PHE A 90 1.13 9.70 14.96
N ASN A 91 0.48 8.66 15.49
CA ASN A 91 1.10 7.33 15.62
C ASN A 91 1.02 6.51 14.34
N GLU A 92 -0.06 6.61 13.58
CA GLU A 92 -0.25 5.83 12.35
C GLU A 92 0.75 6.29 11.28
N SER A 93 0.90 7.60 11.07
CA SER A 93 1.86 8.16 10.10
C SER A 93 3.32 7.71 10.32
N LYS A 94 3.72 7.42 11.57
CA LYS A 94 5.07 6.93 11.91
C LYS A 94 5.30 5.51 11.41
N PHE A 95 4.35 4.59 11.62
CA PHE A 95 4.48 3.20 11.17
C PHE A 95 4.48 3.10 9.65
N ILE A 96 3.59 3.83 8.98
CA ILE A 96 3.57 3.85 7.52
C ILE A 96 4.91 4.45 7.01
N GLY A 97 5.43 5.49 7.70
CA GLY A 97 6.79 6.05 7.54
C GLY A 97 7.87 4.99 7.46
N PHE A 98 7.97 4.24 8.55
CA PHE A 98 8.93 3.16 8.73
C PHE A 98 8.81 2.09 7.63
N THR A 99 7.59 1.63 7.31
CA THR A 99 7.36 0.66 6.22
C THR A 99 8.01 1.10 4.92
N MET A 100 7.79 2.34 4.48
CA MET A 100 8.34 2.79 3.19
C MET A 100 9.86 2.87 3.21
N TYR A 101 10.44 3.37 4.30
CA TYR A 101 11.90 3.45 4.41
C TYR A 101 12.53 2.07 4.36
N THR A 102 11.98 1.11 5.10
CA THR A 102 12.47 -0.28 5.09
C THR A 102 12.30 -0.92 3.72
N THR A 103 11.15 -0.73 3.04
CA THR A 103 10.95 -1.21 1.66
C THR A 103 12.00 -0.61 0.71
N CYS A 104 12.25 0.70 0.76
CA CYS A 104 13.29 1.32 -0.06
C CYS A 104 14.68 0.71 0.21
N ILE A 105 15.05 0.47 1.47
CA ILE A 105 16.34 -0.13 1.82
C ILE A 105 16.46 -1.57 1.27
N ILE A 106 15.42 -2.40 1.41
CA ILE A 106 15.39 -3.77 0.88
C ILE A 106 15.63 -3.75 -0.64
N TRP A 107 14.94 -2.85 -1.33
CA TRP A 107 15.04 -2.72 -2.78
C TRP A 107 16.38 -2.14 -3.24
N LEU A 108 16.95 -1.18 -2.52
CA LEU A 108 18.31 -0.69 -2.78
C LEU A 108 19.37 -1.77 -2.56
N ALA A 109 19.20 -2.63 -1.54
CA ALA A 109 20.09 -3.77 -1.29
C ALA A 109 19.93 -4.89 -2.32
N PHE A 110 18.74 -5.05 -2.89
CA PHE A 110 18.49 -6.01 -3.97
C PHE A 110 19.29 -5.69 -5.23
N VAL A 111 19.50 -4.41 -5.58
CA VAL A 111 20.23 -4.00 -6.79
C VAL A 111 21.66 -4.58 -6.87
N PRO A 112 22.56 -4.37 -5.89
CA PRO A 112 23.91 -4.95 -5.95
C PRO A 112 23.89 -6.48 -5.85
N LEU A 113 22.95 -7.08 -5.10
CA LEU A 113 22.80 -8.53 -5.03
C LEU A 113 22.41 -9.13 -6.38
N PHE A 114 21.50 -8.46 -7.10
CA PHE A 114 21.07 -8.86 -8.43
C PHE A 114 22.25 -8.89 -9.42
N PHE A 115 23.02 -7.81 -9.49
CA PHE A 115 24.19 -7.75 -10.37
C PHE A 115 25.32 -8.69 -9.93
N GLY A 116 25.53 -8.86 -8.62
CA GLY A 116 26.54 -9.78 -8.08
C GLY A 116 26.23 -11.26 -8.31
N THR A 117 24.96 -11.62 -8.51
CA THR A 117 24.49 -13.00 -8.72
C THR A 117 24.07 -13.27 -10.16
N HIS A 118 24.51 -12.44 -11.11
CA HIS A 118 24.17 -12.58 -12.54
C HIS A 118 24.51 -13.98 -13.12
N SER A 119 25.50 -14.67 -12.56
CA SER A 119 25.88 -16.03 -12.94
C SER A 119 24.86 -17.11 -12.58
N SER A 120 23.94 -16.84 -11.63
CA SER A 120 22.99 -17.82 -11.09
C SER A 120 21.57 -17.27 -11.12
N PHE A 121 20.82 -17.60 -12.18
CA PHE A 121 19.41 -17.20 -12.33
C PHE A 121 18.53 -17.61 -11.13
N GLU A 122 18.78 -18.78 -10.55
CA GLU A 122 18.01 -19.28 -9.39
C GLU A 122 18.22 -18.41 -8.16
N VAL A 123 19.45 -17.93 -7.95
CA VAL A 123 19.77 -17.04 -6.84
C VAL A 123 19.08 -15.69 -7.05
N GLN A 124 19.13 -15.12 -8.26
CA GLN A 124 18.45 -13.86 -8.59
C GLN A 124 16.94 -13.94 -8.31
N ILE A 125 16.27 -15.00 -8.77
CA ILE A 125 14.83 -15.20 -8.55
C ILE A 125 14.54 -15.42 -7.06
N THR A 126 15.35 -16.21 -6.36
CA THR A 126 15.19 -16.46 -4.92
C THR A 126 15.30 -15.15 -4.13
N THR A 127 16.33 -14.35 -4.38
CA THR A 127 16.53 -13.06 -3.71
C THR A 127 15.38 -12.09 -4.05
N LEU A 128 14.89 -12.06 -5.29
CA LEU A 128 13.73 -11.27 -5.67
C LEU A 128 12.48 -11.66 -4.85
N CYS A 129 12.18 -12.96 -4.79
CA CYS A 129 11.05 -13.48 -4.02
C CYS A 129 11.17 -13.14 -2.51
N VAL A 130 12.37 -13.26 -1.95
CA VAL A 130 12.65 -12.90 -0.54
C VAL A 130 12.44 -11.40 -0.32
N SER A 131 12.96 -10.54 -1.20
CA SER A 131 12.81 -9.08 -1.10
C SER A 131 11.35 -8.64 -1.16
N ILE A 132 10.55 -9.24 -2.06
CA ILE A 132 9.11 -8.99 -2.17
C ILE A 132 8.39 -9.44 -0.89
N SER A 133 8.65 -10.67 -0.44
CA SER A 133 8.01 -11.25 0.75
C SER A 133 8.34 -10.47 2.02
N LEU A 134 9.59 -10.04 2.16
CA LEU A 134 10.03 -9.22 3.28
C LEU A 134 9.37 -7.84 3.25
N SER A 135 9.29 -7.21 2.08
CA SER A 135 8.60 -5.92 1.91
C SER A 135 7.12 -6.02 2.28
N ALA A 136 6.43 -7.07 1.84
CA ALA A 136 5.04 -7.33 2.20
C ALA A 136 4.86 -7.59 3.69
N SER A 137 5.75 -8.38 4.30
CA SER A 137 5.71 -8.70 5.73
C SER A 137 5.92 -7.46 6.60
N VAL A 138 6.87 -6.59 6.23
CA VAL A 138 7.10 -5.31 6.92
C VAL A 138 5.88 -4.40 6.80
N ALA A 139 5.26 -4.33 5.61
CA ALA A 139 4.04 -3.55 5.43
C ALA A 139 2.89 -4.08 6.29
N LEU A 140 2.66 -5.40 6.28
CA LEU A 140 1.64 -6.03 7.10
C LEU A 140 1.88 -5.78 8.59
N ALA A 141 3.08 -6.07 9.10
CA ALA A 141 3.39 -5.86 10.51
C ALA A 141 3.18 -4.40 10.91
N CYS A 142 3.80 -3.45 10.21
CA CYS A 142 3.76 -2.06 10.61
C CYS A 142 2.36 -1.42 10.45
N LEU A 143 1.58 -1.78 9.44
CA LEU A 143 0.25 -1.20 9.23
C LEU A 143 -0.83 -1.83 10.12
N PHE A 144 -0.71 -3.13 10.43
CA PHE A 144 -1.75 -3.85 11.17
C PHE A 144 -1.47 -3.92 12.67
N THR A 145 -0.22 -3.98 13.13
CA THR A 145 0.11 -3.97 14.57
C THR A 145 -0.54 -2.81 15.35
N PRO A 146 -0.49 -1.53 14.91
CA PRO A 146 -1.14 -0.46 15.66
C PRO A 146 -2.67 -0.63 15.74
N LYS A 147 -3.29 -1.17 14.69
CA LYS A 147 -4.74 -1.44 14.65
C LYS A 147 -5.12 -2.59 15.56
N ILE A 148 -4.37 -3.69 15.51
CA ILE A 148 -4.56 -4.87 16.37
C ILE A 148 -4.34 -4.50 17.85
N TYR A 149 -3.32 -3.69 18.15
CA TYR A 149 -3.06 -3.23 19.52
C TYR A 149 -4.24 -2.42 20.08
N ILE A 150 -4.79 -1.48 19.31
CA ILE A 150 -5.97 -0.71 19.74
C ILE A 150 -7.19 -1.62 19.95
N ILE A 151 -7.42 -2.60 19.07
CA ILE A 151 -8.56 -3.52 19.17
C ILE A 151 -8.48 -4.38 20.45
N PHE A 152 -7.31 -4.94 20.78
CA PHE A 152 -7.17 -5.84 21.93
C PHE A 152 -6.99 -5.12 23.27
N PHE A 153 -6.20 -4.05 23.30
CA PHE A 153 -5.77 -3.42 24.56
C PHE A 153 -6.48 -2.12 24.89
N GLN A 154 -7.11 -1.45 23.91
CA GLN A 154 -7.77 -0.15 24.08
C GLN A 154 -9.12 -0.08 23.33
N PRO A 155 -10.06 -1.00 23.60
CA PRO A 155 -11.35 -1.04 22.91
C PRO A 155 -12.16 0.26 23.07
N GLU A 156 -11.93 1.03 24.14
CA GLU A 156 -12.53 2.34 24.40
C GLU A 156 -12.12 3.42 23.37
N LYS A 157 -11.03 3.21 22.63
CA LYS A 157 -10.64 4.08 21.50
C LYS A 157 -11.21 3.60 20.16
N ASN A 158 -11.73 2.39 20.09
CA ASN A 158 -12.34 1.78 18.89
C ASN A 158 -13.86 2.06 18.79
N VAL A 159 -14.47 2.71 19.78
CA VAL A 159 -15.84 3.21 19.63
C VAL A 159 -15.84 4.38 18.67
N ARG A 160 -16.24 4.11 17.42
CA ARG A 160 -16.73 5.11 16.47
C ARG A 160 -17.73 5.96 17.24
N LYS A 161 -17.41 7.24 17.52
CA LYS A 161 -18.40 8.15 18.09
C LYS A 161 -19.62 8.08 17.17
N LEU A 162 -20.67 7.43 17.62
CA LEU A 162 -22.02 7.55 17.06
C LEU A 162 -22.44 8.99 17.30
N THR A 163 -21.86 9.92 16.54
CA THR A 163 -22.37 11.27 16.40
C THR A 163 -23.55 11.18 15.44
N MET A 164 -24.65 10.62 15.94
CA MET A 164 -25.97 10.83 15.34
C MET A 164 -26.99 11.01 16.47
N ASN A 165 -27.15 12.29 16.85
CA ASN A 165 -28.44 12.93 17.09
C ASN A 165 -29.23 12.73 18.40
N SER A 166 -28.60 12.69 19.58
CA SER A 166 -29.36 12.78 20.85
C SER A 166 -29.79 14.22 21.24
N ASN A 167 -29.25 15.26 20.58
CA ASN A 167 -29.69 16.64 20.84
C ASN A 167 -31.06 16.97 20.22
N HIS A 168 -31.62 16.09 19.38
CA HIS A 168 -32.99 16.25 18.86
C HIS A 168 -34.06 15.58 19.73
N TYR A 169 -33.72 14.63 20.61
CA TYR A 169 -34.71 13.94 21.44
C TYR A 169 -35.12 14.72 22.69
N LYS A 170 -34.30 15.67 23.16
CA LYS A 170 -34.64 16.51 24.32
C LYS A 170 -35.53 17.71 24.00
N LYS A 171 -35.70 18.07 22.72
CA LYS A 171 -36.49 19.26 22.34
C LYS A 171 -37.98 18.96 22.05
N GLN A 172 -38.36 17.69 21.91
CA GLN A 172 -39.75 17.30 21.61
C GLN A 172 -40.55 16.84 22.84
N ALA A 173 -39.87 16.46 23.93
CA ALA A 173 -40.53 16.14 25.21
C ALA A 173 -40.86 17.38 26.07
N SER A 174 -40.28 18.55 25.75
CA SER A 174 -40.55 19.82 26.44
C SER A 174 -41.68 20.64 25.80
N SER A 175 -42.10 20.34 24.57
CA SER A 175 -43.14 21.09 23.87
C SER A 175 -44.54 20.47 24.00
N SER A 176 -44.66 19.24 24.51
CA SER A 176 -45.94 18.54 24.70
C SER A 176 -46.47 18.59 26.15
N ALA A 177 -45.68 19.07 27.11
CA ALA A 177 -46.12 19.24 28.50
C ALA A 177 -46.72 20.64 28.80
N GLY A 178 -46.67 21.58 27.85
CA GLY A 178 -47.04 22.98 28.07
C GLY A 178 -48.43 23.42 27.58
N SER A 179 -49.26 22.52 27.02
CA SER A 179 -50.51 22.92 26.36
C SER A 179 -51.81 22.46 27.05
N TYR A 180 -51.74 21.88 28.26
CA TYR A 180 -52.91 21.46 29.05
C TYR A 180 -53.09 22.23 30.37
N ALA A 181 -52.58 23.45 30.43
CA ALA A 181 -52.82 24.37 31.55
C ALA A 181 -53.15 25.76 31.00
N ASN A 182 -54.34 25.91 30.43
CA ASN A 182 -55.11 27.15 30.36
C ASN A 182 -56.35 26.95 29.48
N HIS A 183 -57.43 26.47 30.07
CA HIS A 183 -58.80 26.84 29.70
C HIS A 183 -59.68 26.58 30.94
N SER A 184 -59.74 27.59 31.79
CA SER A 184 -60.88 27.88 32.66
C SER A 184 -61.58 29.10 32.09
#